data_AF-A0A849Z4X6-F1
#
_entry.id   AF-A0A849Z4X6-F1
#
_cell.length_a   1.000
_cell.length_b   1.000
_cell.length_c   1.000
_cell.angle_alpha   90.00
_cell.angle_beta   90.00
_cell.angle_gamma   90.00
#
_symmetry.space_group_name_H-M   'P 1'
#
loop_
_entity.id
_entity.type
_entity.pdbx_description
1 polymer ?
#
loop_
_entity_poly.entity_id
_entity_poly.type
_entity_poly.pdbx_seq_one_letter_code
_entity_poly.pdbx_strand_id
1 'polypeptide(L)' 'MCERITCSDCGKPGFTGCGRHIEQVLGDVEWEDRCQCEPKVGPMTWLGQLIDSAID' A
#
# COMPACT_ATOMS: atom_id res chain seq x y z
N MET A 1 1.42 1.65 -12.80
CA MET A 1 0.03 1.53 -13.25
C MET A 1 -0.83 1.33 -12.01
N CYS A 2 -2.00 1.96 -11.92
CA CYS A 2 -2.90 1.76 -10.78
C CYS A 2 -3.81 0.58 -11.04
N GLU A 3 -3.94 -0.35 -10.09
CA GLU A 3 -4.72 -1.57 -10.29
C GLU A 3 -5.37 -2.07 -8.99
N ARG A 4 -6.43 -2.86 -9.15
CA ARG A 4 -7.12 -3.53 -8.06
C ARG A 4 -6.35 -4.80 -7.73
N ILE A 5 -6.09 -5.03 -6.46
CA ILE A 5 -5.47 -6.25 -5.96
C ILE A 5 -6.34 -6.88 -4.88
N THR A 6 -6.15 -8.17 -4.63
CA THR A 6 -6.72 -8.82 -3.45
C THR A 6 -5.69 -8.75 -2.33
N CYS A 7 -6.08 -8.23 -1.17
CA CYS A 7 -5.20 -8.19 -0.02
C CYS A 7 -4.91 -9.61 0.47
N SER A 8 -3.64 -9.99 0.57
CA SER A 8 -3.25 -11.31 1.08
C SER A 8 -3.53 -11.50 2.58
N ASP A 9 -3.69 -10.41 3.34
CA ASP A 9 -3.92 -10.47 4.78
C ASP A 9 -5.42 -10.63 5.13
N CYS A 10 -6.30 -9.88 4.47
CA CYS A 10 -7.73 -9.88 4.76
C CYS A 10 -8.64 -10.41 3.64
N GLY A 11 -8.08 -10.70 2.46
CA GLY A 11 -8.84 -11.21 1.30
C GLY A 11 -9.74 -10.17 0.61
N LYS A 12 -9.82 -8.94 1.12
CA LYS A 12 -10.65 -7.87 0.54
C LYS A 12 -9.98 -7.17 -0.65
N PRO A 13 -10.75 -6.63 -1.60
CA PRO A 13 -10.24 -5.79 -2.68
C PRO A 13 -9.53 -4.54 -2.14
N GLY A 14 -8.28 -4.35 -2.56
CA GLY A 14 -7.43 -3.21 -2.27
C GLY A 14 -6.85 -2.62 -3.55
N PHE A 15 -5.86 -1.74 -3.37
CA PHE A 15 -5.28 -0.95 -4.45
C PHE A 15 -3.75 -0.99 -4.38
N THR A 16 -3.11 -0.93 -5.54
CA THR A 16 -1.68 -0.61 -5.67
C THR A 16 -1.46 0.46 -6.74
N GLY A 17 -0.41 1.27 -6.58
CA GLY A 17 -0.07 2.38 -7.46
C GLY A 17 0.06 3.71 -6.73
N CYS A 18 -0.18 4.83 -7.42
CA CYS A 18 0.13 6.17 -6.91
C CYS A 18 -0.92 6.80 -5.98
N GLY A 19 -1.95 6.06 -5.56
CA GLY A 19 -3.02 6.54 -4.69
C GLY A 19 -4.02 7.50 -5.33
N ARG A 20 -3.72 8.10 -6.49
CA ARG A 20 -4.61 9.08 -7.15
C ARG A 20 -5.78 8.48 -7.92
N HIS A 21 -5.73 7.18 -8.22
CA HIS A 21 -6.75 6.49 -9.02
C HIS A 21 -7.53 5.46 -8.20
N ILE A 22 -7.60 5.62 -6.87
CA ILE A 22 -8.31 4.67 -5.98
C ILE A 22 -9.78 4.54 -6.39
N GLU A 23 -10.48 5.67 -6.57
CA GLU A 23 -11.91 5.62 -6.94
C GLU A 23 -12.17 5.10 -8.35
N GLN A 24 -11.21 5.27 -9.27
CA GLN A 24 -11.31 4.66 -10.60
C GLN A 24 -11.19 3.13 -10.54
N VAL A 25 -10.42 2.61 -9.58
CA VAL A 25 -10.09 1.19 -9.46
C VAL A 25 -11.03 0.44 -8.52
N LEU A 26 -11.58 1.12 -7.51
CA LEU A 26 -12.44 0.55 -6.46
C LEU A 26 -13.85 1.15 -6.45
N GLY A 27 -14.24 1.92 -7.48
CA GLY A 27 -15.52 2.63 -7.51
C GLY A 27 -16.77 1.74 -7.40
N ASP A 28 -16.69 0.47 -7.83
CA ASP A 28 -17.74 -0.54 -7.71
C ASP A 28 -17.70 -1.33 -6.38
N VAL A 29 -16.75 -1.01 -5.49
CA VAL A 29 -16.63 -1.65 -4.17
C VAL A 29 -17.07 -0.65 -3.10
N GLU A 30 -18.06 -1.02 -2.30
CA GLU A 30 -18.48 -0.23 -1.14
C GLU A 30 -17.34 -0.08 -0.14
N TRP A 31 -17.29 1.06 0.57
CA TRP A 31 -16.19 1.37 1.48
C TRP A 31 -15.94 0.28 2.54
N GLU A 32 -16.99 -0.36 3.03
CA GLU A 32 -16.94 -1.41 4.06
C GLU A 32 -16.31 -2.72 3.54
N ASP A 33 -16.39 -2.94 2.22
CA ASP A 33 -15.85 -4.10 1.52
C ASP A 33 -14.43 -3.88 0.97
N ARG A 34 -13.92 -2.65 1.02
CA ARG A 34 -12.53 -2.34 0.67
C ARG A 34 -11.57 -2.83 1.75
N CYS A 35 -10.34 -3.12 1.33
CA CYS A 35 -9.25 -3.42 2.25
C CYS A 35 -8.97 -2.20 3.17
N GLN A 36 -9.02 -2.42 4.47
CA GLN A 36 -8.71 -1.42 5.51
C GLN A 36 -7.41 -1.75 6.25
N CYS A 37 -6.61 -2.70 5.74
CA CYS A 37 -5.31 -3.02 6.33
C CYS A 37 -4.38 -1.81 6.25
N GLU A 38 -3.65 -1.55 7.34
CA GLU A 38 -2.62 -0.53 7.34
C GLU A 38 -1.52 -0.89 6.32
N PRO A 39 -1.04 0.05 5.49
CA PRO A 39 0.02 -0.23 4.55
C PRO A 39 1.24 -0.74 5.33
N LYS A 40 1.77 -1.90 4.91
CA LYS A 40 3.01 -2.42 5.47
C LYS A 40 4.16 -1.50 5.08
N VAL A 41 4.44 -0.52 5.92
CA VAL A 41 5.69 0.22 5.87
C VAL A 41 6.75 -0.76 6.35
N GLY A 42 7.51 -1.32 5.42
CA GLY A 42 8.68 -2.13 5.76
C GLY A 42 9.57 -1.32 6.72
N PRO A 43 10.23 -1.95 7.68
CA PRO A 43 10.97 -1.19 8.67
C PRO A 43 12.06 -0.39 7.95
N MET A 44 12.01 0.95 8.09
CA MET A 44 13.19 1.80 7.98
C MET A 44 14.11 1.43 9.15
N THR A 45 14.64 0.21 9.11
CA THR A 45 15.57 -0.27 10.12
C THR A 45 16.81 0.62 10.06
N TRP A 46 17.39 0.85 11.22
CA TRP A 46 18.65 1.54 11.43
C TRP A 46 19.81 1.11 10.50
N LEU A 47 19.76 -0.08 9.88
CA LEU A 47 20.63 -0.47 8.76
C LEU A 47 20.41 0.40 7.51
N GLY A 48 19.15 0.66 7.14
CA GLY A 48 18.78 1.57 6.06
C GLY A 48 19.10 3.03 6.35
N GLN A 49 19.16 3.45 7.62
CA GLN A 49 19.48 4.82 8.02
C GLN A 49 20.99 5.05 8.25
N LEU A 50 21.75 4.01 8.62
CA LEU A 50 23.21 4.06 8.80
C LEU A 50 23.99 4.06 7.47
N ILE A 51 23.50 3.38 6.43
CA ILE A 51 24.11 3.47 5.08
C ILE A 51 24.01 4.91 4.55
N ASP A 52 22.87 5.57 4.79
CA ASP A 52 22.61 6.95 4.35
C ASP A 52 23.51 7.98 5.06
N SER A 53 24.01 7.66 6.26
CA SER A 53 24.83 8.55 7.10
C SER A 53 26.35 8.35 6.98
N ALA A 54 26.83 7.33 6.24
CA ALA A 54 28.25 6.99 6.11
C ALA A 54 28.88 7.36 4.75
N ILE A 55 28.10 7.98 3.86
CA ILE A 55 28.51 8.41 2.51
C ILE A 55 28.76 9.93 2.45
N ASP A 56 28.60 10.63 3.59
CA ASP A 56 29.09 12.00 3.81
C ASP A 56 30.47 11.99 4.49
#